data_AF-A0AAA9SCU8-F1
#
_entry.id   AF-A0AAA9SCU8-F1
#
_cell.length_a   1.000
_cell.length_b   1.000
_cell.length_c   1.000
_cell.angle_alpha   90.00
_cell.angle_beta   90.00
_cell.angle_gamma   90.00
#
_symmetry.space_group_name_H-M   'P 1'
#
loop_
_entity.id
_entity.type
_entity.pdbx_description
1 polymer ?
#
loop_
_entity_poly.entity_id
_entity_poly.type
_entity_poly.pdbx_seq_one_letter_code
_entity_poly.pdbx_strand_id
1 'polypeptide(L)' 'MRNAGLEETQTGIKVAGRNINNLRYADYTTLMAESEEELKSLLMKVKVESEKVGLKLNIQETKIMASGPIISWEIDGETV' A
#
# COMPACT_ATOMS: atom_id res chain seq x y z
N MET A 1 -10.98 -11.22 -8.57
CA MET A 1 -9.98 -10.12 -8.60
C MET A 1 -8.64 -10.71 -8.17
N ARG A 2 -7.58 -10.56 -8.99
CA ARG A 2 -6.24 -11.16 -8.77
C ARG A 2 -5.61 -10.66 -7.45
N ASN A 3 -4.67 -11.41 -6.88
CA ASN A 3 -3.95 -11.01 -5.67
C ASN A 3 -3.03 -9.81 -5.96
N ALA A 4 -2.77 -8.97 -4.96
CA ALA A 4 -1.95 -7.77 -5.10
C ALA A 4 -0.43 -8.06 -5.19
N GLY A 5 -0.03 -9.33 -5.31
CA GLY A 5 1.38 -9.75 -5.34
C GLY A 5 2.11 -9.51 -4.02
N LEU A 6 1.38 -9.47 -2.90
CA LEU A 6 1.90 -9.17 -1.57
C LEU A 6 2.11 -10.41 -0.69
N GLU A 7 1.89 -11.63 -1.21
CA GLU A 7 1.98 -12.86 -0.43
C GLU A 7 3.39 -13.18 0.09
N GLU A 8 4.43 -12.69 -0.60
CA GLU A 8 5.84 -12.93 -0.24
C GLU A 8 6.48 -11.78 0.55
N THR A 9 5.74 -10.71 0.88
CA THR A 9 6.34 -9.59 1.64
C THR A 9 6.40 -9.93 3.13
N GLN A 10 7.57 -9.68 3.73
CA GLN A 10 7.70 -9.65 5.20
C GLN A 10 7.18 -8.35 5.81
N THR A 11 6.84 -7.38 4.95
CA THR A 11 6.39 -6.03 5.27
C THR A 11 4.92 -6.01 5.66
N GLY A 12 4.58 -5.38 6.78
CA GLY A 12 3.20 -5.25 7.27
C GLY A 12 3.13 -5.29 8.79
N ILE A 13 1.91 -5.29 9.36
CA ILE A 13 1.72 -5.30 10.81
C ILE A 13 1.60 -6.74 11.31
N LYS A 14 2.37 -7.10 12.34
CA LYS A 14 2.25 -8.41 12.99
C LYS A 14 1.02 -8.49 13.90
N VAL A 15 0.10 -9.38 13.55
CA VAL A 15 -1.07 -9.74 14.37
C VAL A 15 -1.04 -11.23 14.65
N ALA A 16 -0.97 -11.62 15.92
CA ALA A 16 -0.87 -13.03 16.35
C ALA A 16 0.25 -13.81 15.63
N GLY A 17 1.40 -13.15 15.39
CA GLY A 17 2.55 -13.74 14.69
C GLY A 17 2.41 -13.84 13.17
N ARG A 18 1.31 -13.34 12.58
CA ARG A 18 1.10 -13.27 11.13
C ARG A 18 1.24 -11.85 10.64
N ASN A 19 1.87 -11.68 9.49
CA ASN A 19 1.99 -10.39 8.84
C ASN A 19 0.67 -10.02 8.13
N ILE A 20 0.12 -8.84 8.40
CA ILE A 20 -1.05 -8.29 7.70
C ILE A 20 -0.63 -7.00 7.02
N ASN A 21 -0.62 -7.02 5.69
CA ASN A 21 -0.13 -5.91 4.86
C ASN A 21 -1.22 -5.24 4.02
N ASN A 22 -2.35 -5.92 3.81
CA ASN A 22 -3.48 -5.35 3.09
C ASN A 22 -4.85 -5.83 3.59
N LEU A 23 -5.85 -4.98 3.39
CA LEU A 23 -7.28 -5.30 3.43
C LEU A 23 -7.89 -4.87 2.10
N ARG A 24 -8.77 -5.68 1.52
CA ARG A 24 -9.41 -5.36 0.25
C ARG A 24 -10.92 -5.50 0.37
N TYR A 25 -11.63 -4.45 -0.03
CA TYR A 25 -13.09 -4.44 -0.15
C TYR A 25 -13.49 -3.80 -1.48
N ALA A 26 -14.14 -4.57 -2.35
CA ALA A 26 -14.39 -4.18 -3.74
C ALA A 26 -13.08 -3.69 -4.41
N ASP A 27 -13.08 -2.46 -4.92
CA ASP A 27 -11.95 -1.75 -5.52
C ASP A 27 -11.05 -1.03 -4.51
N TYR A 28 -11.50 -0.82 -3.27
CA TYR A 28 -10.68 -0.22 -2.22
C TYR A 28 -9.66 -1.22 -1.65
N THR A 29 -8.42 -0.75 -1.53
CA THR A 29 -7.34 -1.47 -0.85
C THR A 29 -6.75 -0.59 0.24
N THR A 30 -6.68 -1.10 1.46
CA THR A 30 -5.97 -0.48 2.59
C THR A 30 -4.65 -1.20 2.78
N LEU A 31 -3.54 -0.47 2.80
CA LEU A 31 -2.21 -0.99 3.09
C LEU A 31 -1.82 -0.68 4.53
N MET A 32 -1.09 -1.59 5.17
CA MET A 32 -0.66 -1.47 6.55
C MET A 32 0.80 -1.89 6.67
N ALA A 33 1.57 -1.14 7.44
CA ALA A 33 3.00 -1.35 7.67
C ALA A 33 3.42 -0.78 9.03
N GLU A 34 4.57 -1.22 9.55
CA GLU A 34 5.11 -0.72 10.82
C GLU A 34 5.86 0.61 10.65
N SER A 35 6.32 0.93 9.43
CA SER A 35 7.00 2.19 9.12
C SER A 35 6.54 2.84 7.82
N GLU A 36 6.91 4.12 7.67
CA GLU A 36 6.70 4.90 6.44
C GLU A 36 7.45 4.28 5.24
N GLU A 37 8.69 3.83 5.43
CA GLU A 37 9.51 3.19 4.39
C GLU A 37 8.87 1.88 3.90
N GLU A 38 8.36 1.09 4.84
CA GLU A 38 7.63 -0.13 4.55
C GLU A 38 6.34 0.16 3.77
N LEU A 39 5.58 1.17 4.20
CA LEU A 39 4.36 1.59 3.52
C LEU A 39 4.65 2.09 2.09
N LYS A 40 5.72 2.87 1.89
CA LYS A 40 6.19 3.30 0.56
C LYS A 40 6.52 2.10 -0.34
N SER A 41 7.22 1.10 0.21
CA SER A 41 7.56 -0.12 -0.53
C SER A 41 6.31 -0.89 -0.98
N LEU A 42 5.34 -1.07 -0.07
CA LEU A 42 4.06 -1.71 -0.39
C LEU A 42 3.29 -0.94 -1.46
N LEU A 43 3.21 0.39 -1.33
CA LEU A 43 2.50 1.26 -2.28
C LEU A 43 3.09 1.17 -3.68
N MET A 44 4.43 1.23 -3.79
CA MET A 44 5.12 1.09 -5.07
C MET A 44 4.89 -0.29 -5.70
N LYS A 45 4.90 -1.36 -4.89
CA LYS A 45 4.63 -2.71 -5.38
C LYS A 45 3.20 -2.85 -5.90
N VAL A 46 2.21 -2.35 -5.15
CA VAL A 46 0.80 -2.37 -5.57
C VAL A 46 0.60 -1.59 -6.87
N LYS A 47 1.25 -0.43 -7.02
CA LYS A 47 1.23 0.33 -8.27
C LYS A 47 1.74 -0.52 -9.44
N VAL A 48 2.93 -1.11 -9.31
CA VAL A 48 3.55 -1.94 -10.37
C VAL A 48 2.68 -3.16 -10.72
N GLU A 49 2.14 -3.87 -9.72
CA GLU A 49 1.29 -5.03 -9.98
C GLU A 49 -0.08 -4.64 -10.58
N SER A 50 -0.59 -3.47 -10.22
CA SER A 50 -1.83 -2.92 -10.80
C SER A 50 -1.65 -2.57 -12.28
N GLU A 51 -0.54 -1.93 -12.64
CA GLU A 51 -0.21 -1.56 -14.02
C GLU A 51 -0.11 -2.81 -14.92
N LYS A 52 0.46 -3.92 -14.42
CA LYS A 52 0.56 -5.20 -15.15
C LYS A 52 -0.81 -5.79 -15.54
N VAL A 53 -1.87 -5.45 -14.81
CA VAL A 53 -3.24 -5.89 -15.10
C VAL A 53 -4.09 -4.79 -15.73
N GLY A 54 -3.46 -3.68 -16.16
CA GLY A 54 -4.13 -2.56 -16.83
C GLY A 54 -4.90 -1.63 -15.89
N LEU A 55 -4.61 -1.66 -14.59
CA LEU A 55 -5.20 -0.77 -13.58
C LEU A 55 -4.22 0.35 -13.22
N LYS A 56 -4.76 1.53 -12.88
CA LYS A 56 -3.98 2.66 -12.37
C LYS A 56 -4.37 2.95 -10.92
N LEU A 57 -3.38 3.15 -10.06
CA LEU A 57 -3.60 3.67 -8.71
C LEU A 57 -4.01 5.15 -8.79
N ASN A 58 -5.08 5.52 -8.11
CA ASN A 58 -5.48 6.92 -7.98
C ASN A 58 -4.72 7.57 -6.80
N ILE A 59 -3.65 8.29 -7.12
CA ILE A 59 -2.72 8.86 -6.13
C ILE A 59 -3.43 9.97 -5.33
N GLN A 60 -4.22 10.81 -5.98
CA GLN A 60 -4.95 11.92 -5.33
C GLN A 60 -6.02 11.45 -4.32
N GLU A 61 -6.61 10.28 -4.56
CA GLU A 61 -7.59 9.67 -3.64
C GLU A 61 -6.93 8.80 -2.57
N THR A 62 -5.62 8.54 -2.68
CA THR A 62 -4.89 7.76 -1.69
C THR A 62 -4.65 8.64 -0.46
N LYS A 63 -4.93 8.10 0.73
CA LYS A 63 -4.75 8.82 1.99
C LYS A 63 -3.82 8.04 2.92
N ILE A 64 -2.78 8.70 3.42
CA ILE A 64 -1.92 8.17 4.47
C ILE A 64 -2.56 8.44 5.83
N MET A 65 -2.55 7.44 6.69
CA MET A 65 -2.96 7.55 8.09
C MET A 65 -1.83 7.01 8.95
N ALA A 66 -1.42 7.76 9.98
CA ALA A 66 -0.42 7.35 10.94
C ALA A 66 -0.81 7.86 12.32
N SER A 67 -0.32 7.18 13.37
CA SER A 67 -0.46 7.66 14.75
C SER A 67 0.53 8.77 15.11
N GLY A 68 1.54 9.01 14.27
CA GLY A 68 2.54 10.08 14.41
C GLY A 68 2.42 11.14 13.30
N PRO A 69 3.39 12.07 13.20
CA PRO A 69 3.44 13.03 12.11
C PRO A 69 3.37 12.35 10.75
N ILE A 70 2.48 12.83 9.88
CA ILE A 70 2.38 12.36 8.51
C ILE A 70 3.25 13.28 7.66
N ILE A 71 4.26 12.70 7.02
CA ILE A 71 5.03 13.38 5.98
C ILE A 71 4.31 13.09 4.67
N SER A 72 4.08 14.12 3.86
CA SER A 72 3.54 13.93 2.52
C SER A 72 4.63 13.50 1.55
N TRP A 73 4.29 12.62 0.61
CA TRP A 73 5.23 12.04 -0.35
C TRP A 73 4.81 12.37 -1.77
N GLU A 74 5.74 12.29 -2.71
CA GLU A 74 5.43 12.38 -4.13
C GLU A 74 5.62 11.03 -4.81
N ILE A 75 4.64 10.66 -5.64
CA ILE A 75 4.70 9.51 -6.54
C ILE A 75 4.32 10.02 -7.93
N ASP A 76 5.22 9.84 -8.90
CA ASP A 76 5.05 10.34 -10.27
C ASP A 76 4.70 11.85 -10.38
N GLY A 77 5.16 12.65 -9.42
CA GLY A 77 4.85 14.09 -9.35
C GLY A 77 3.46 14.42 -8.81
N GLU A 78 2.70 13.42 -8.35
CA GLU A 78 1.45 13.60 -7.61
C GLU A 78 1.72 13.41 -6.11
N THR A 79 1.18 14.31 -5.30
CA THR A 79 1.29 14.27 -3.85
C THR A 79 0.30 13.26 -3.26
N VAL A 80 0.79 12.40 -2.36
CA VAL A 80 -0.01 11.50 -1.49
C VAL A 80 -0.26 12.16 -0.13
#